data_AF-A0A496P7W2-F1
#
_entry.id   AF-A0A496P7W2-F1
#
_cell.length_a   1.000
_cell.length_b   1.000
_cell.length_c   1.000
_cell.angle_alpha   90.00
_cell.angle_beta   90.00
_cell.angle_gamma   90.00
#
_symmetry.space_group_name_H-M   'P 1'
#
loop_
_entity.id
_entity.type
_entity.pdbx_description
1 polymer ?
#
loop_
_entity_poly.entity_id
_entity_poly.type
_entity_poly.pdbx_seq_one_letter_code
_entity_poly.pdbx_strand_id
1 'polypeptide(L)'
;APQATLMTTIAQGIFNSSMDWDYILIGVGVGVVAIIVNLILKSTTATLTLPPLAVGMGIYLPPTLEVPLIIGSFISYFVGRYLVARAKMRAGELADYDVEQSNRRGVLFASGLIVGESLIGVIIAVIIVLSVTTGGGEAPLELVGPEFESTAQWLGLLAFIFAGLYLVRRVVTHKFNKEEALAMKAEQEQ
;
A
#
# COMPACT_ATOMS: atom_id res chain seq x y z
N ALA A 1 3.50 8.92 -11.82
CA ALA A 1 2.87 8.42 -10.57
C ALA A 1 1.82 9.44 -10.12
N PRO A 2 0.58 9.03 -9.80
CA PRO A 2 -0.52 9.94 -9.41
C PRO A 2 -0.17 10.84 -8.22
N GLN A 3 0.63 10.33 -7.28
CA GLN A 3 1.11 11.09 -6.12
C GLN A 3 2.03 12.25 -6.52
N ALA A 4 2.84 12.10 -7.57
CA ALA A 4 3.71 13.17 -8.07
C ALA A 4 2.88 14.28 -8.74
N THR A 5 1.89 13.92 -9.54
CA THR A 5 0.98 14.88 -10.19
C THR A 5 0.22 15.71 -9.15
N LEU A 6 -0.28 15.07 -8.09
CA LEU A 6 -0.95 15.78 -6.99
C LEU A 6 0.00 16.75 -6.27
N MET A 7 1.25 16.35 -6.02
CA MET A 7 2.26 17.25 -5.44
C MET A 7 2.58 18.44 -6.36
N THR A 8 2.61 18.23 -7.68
CA THR A 8 2.77 19.33 -8.65
C THR A 8 1.59 20.29 -8.63
N THR A 9 0.35 19.78 -8.59
CA THR A 9 -0.85 20.61 -8.51
C THR A 9 -0.90 21.42 -7.22
N ILE A 10 -0.54 20.82 -6.09
CA ILE A 10 -0.46 21.53 -4.79
C ILE A 10 0.61 22.63 -4.86
N ALA A 11 1.81 22.32 -5.36
CA ALA A 11 2.88 23.30 -5.48
C ALA A 11 2.46 24.49 -6.37
N GLN A 12 1.90 24.22 -7.55
CA GLN A 12 1.40 25.25 -8.45
C GLN A 12 0.27 26.08 -7.83
N GLY A 13 -0.65 25.45 -7.10
CA GLY A 13 -1.74 26.15 -6.40
C GLY A 13 -1.23 27.09 -5.31
N ILE A 14 -0.16 26.71 -4.58
CA ILE A 14 0.44 27.56 -3.53
C ILE A 14 1.14 28.77 -4.18
N PHE A 15 1.91 28.54 -5.24
CA PHE A 15 2.68 29.60 -5.90
C PHE A 15 1.81 30.58 -6.72
N ASN A 16 0.66 30.15 -7.23
CA ASN A 16 -0.24 31.00 -8.01
C ASN A 16 -1.25 31.81 -7.17
N SER A 17 -1.20 31.75 -5.83
CA SER A 17 -2.13 32.43 -4.90
C SER A 17 -3.64 32.17 -5.16
N SER A 18 -3.96 31.13 -5.93
CA SER A 18 -5.33 30.76 -6.31
C SER A 18 -5.94 29.70 -5.38
N MET A 19 -5.37 29.52 -4.19
CA MET A 19 -5.78 28.50 -3.25
C MET A 19 -6.73 29.12 -2.23
N ASP A 20 -7.98 28.64 -2.23
CA ASP A 20 -9.00 28.98 -1.23
C ASP A 20 -8.57 28.44 0.14
N TRP A 21 -7.91 29.31 0.91
CA TRP A 21 -7.41 29.02 2.26
C TRP A 21 -8.49 28.52 3.22
N ASP A 22 -9.75 28.85 2.95
CA ASP A 22 -10.91 28.33 3.69
C ASP A 22 -11.01 26.81 3.60
N TYR A 23 -10.78 26.20 2.42
CA TYR A 23 -10.79 24.75 2.29
C TYR A 23 -9.62 24.08 3.02
N ILE A 24 -8.46 24.75 3.10
CA ILE A 24 -7.32 24.26 3.88
C ILE A 24 -7.67 24.25 5.37
N LEU A 25 -8.26 25.33 5.88
CA LEU A 25 -8.68 25.44 7.28
C LEU A 25 -9.77 24.41 7.63
N ILE A 26 -10.72 24.18 6.73
CA ILE A 26 -11.70 23.10 6.87
C ILE A 26 -10.99 21.73 6.95
N GLY A 27 -10.03 21.46 6.06
CA GLY A 27 -9.24 20.23 6.10
C GLY A 27 -8.48 20.02 7.41
N VAL A 28 -7.86 21.08 7.94
CA VAL A 28 -7.21 21.06 9.26
C VAL A 28 -8.22 20.76 10.37
N GLY A 29 -9.40 21.40 10.34
CA GLY A 29 -10.48 21.14 11.28
C GLY A 29 -10.96 19.69 11.26
N VAL A 30 -11.19 19.13 10.06
CA VAL A 30 -11.56 17.72 9.88
C VAL A 30 -10.46 16.78 10.42
N GLY A 31 -9.18 17.11 10.17
CA GLY A 31 -8.05 16.36 10.72
C GLY A 31 -8.01 16.34 12.25
N VAL A 32 -8.22 17.50 12.88
CA VAL A 32 -8.30 17.62 14.35
C VAL A 32 -9.47 16.80 14.90
N VAL A 33 -10.65 16.89 14.29
CA VAL A 33 -11.82 16.08 14.69
C VAL A 33 -11.52 14.59 14.57
N ALA A 34 -10.90 14.14 13.47
CA ALA A 34 -10.51 12.74 13.29
C ALA A 34 -9.52 12.27 14.36
N ILE A 35 -8.55 13.11 14.76
CA ILE A 35 -7.62 12.82 15.87
C ILE A 35 -8.38 12.66 17.18
N ILE A 36 -9.28 13.59 17.52
CA ILE A 36 -10.06 13.54 18.75
C ILE A 36 -10.92 12.27 18.78
N VAL A 37 -11.62 11.96 17.69
CA VAL A 37 -12.43 10.74 17.57
C VAL A 37 -11.57 9.50 17.77
N ASN A 38 -10.39 9.44 17.15
CA ASN A 38 -9.48 8.31 17.31
C ASN A 38 -8.99 8.14 18.77
N LEU A 39 -8.68 9.24 19.46
CA LEU A 39 -8.28 9.21 20.86
C LEU A 39 -9.41 8.72 21.78
N ILE A 40 -10.65 9.18 21.53
CA ILE A 40 -11.83 8.74 22.28
C ILE A 40 -12.09 7.25 22.03
N LEU A 41 -12.04 6.80 20.77
CA LEU A 41 -12.24 5.39 20.41
C LEU A 41 -11.21 4.50 21.08
N LYS A 42 -9.92 4.89 21.03
CA LYS A 42 -8.84 4.15 21.68
C LYS A 42 -8.97 4.10 23.20
N SER A 43 -9.51 5.16 23.81
CA SER A 43 -9.75 5.21 25.27
C SER A 43 -10.99 4.43 25.71
N THR A 44 -11.99 4.26 24.83
CA THR A 44 -13.31 3.69 25.18
C THR A 44 -13.44 2.23 24.72
N THR A 45 -12.71 1.84 23.67
CA THR A 45 -12.84 0.53 23.03
C THR A 45 -11.48 -0.14 22.85
N ALA A 46 -11.32 -1.36 23.35
CA ALA A 46 -10.05 -2.10 23.30
C ALA A 46 -9.65 -2.56 21.87
N THR A 47 -10.58 -2.52 20.90
CA THR A 47 -10.40 -3.16 19.58
C THR A 47 -10.60 -2.23 18.37
N LEU A 48 -11.16 -1.03 18.55
CA LEU A 48 -11.46 -0.11 17.45
C LEU A 48 -10.52 1.09 17.47
N THR A 49 -9.82 1.30 16.36
CA THR A 49 -9.01 2.49 16.10
C THR A 49 -9.34 3.01 14.71
N LEU A 50 -9.39 4.33 14.58
CA LEU A 50 -9.57 5.02 13.29
C LEU A 50 -8.39 5.96 13.11
N PRO A 51 -7.21 5.44 12.72
CA PRO A 51 -6.02 6.27 12.56
C PRO A 51 -6.35 7.44 11.63
N PRO A 52 -6.10 8.70 12.04
CA PRO A 52 -6.39 9.87 11.22
C PRO A 52 -5.69 9.83 9.86
N LEU A 53 -4.53 9.17 9.79
CA LEU A 53 -3.81 8.90 8.55
C LEU A 53 -4.62 8.03 7.58
N ALA A 54 -5.29 6.97 8.06
CA ALA A 54 -6.11 6.12 7.22
C ALA A 54 -7.34 6.88 6.68
N VAL A 55 -7.94 7.74 7.52
CA VAL A 55 -9.06 8.61 7.13
C VAL A 55 -8.62 9.64 6.09
N GLY A 56 -7.48 10.30 6.31
CA GLY A 56 -6.91 11.25 5.36
C GLY A 56 -6.56 10.61 4.02
N MET A 57 -5.99 9.40 4.04
CA MET A 57 -5.73 8.64 2.82
C MET A 57 -7.04 8.32 2.08
N GLY A 58 -8.09 7.87 2.78
CA GLY A 58 -9.39 7.58 2.16
C GLY A 58 -10.05 8.80 1.52
N ILE A 59 -9.96 9.98 2.14
CA ILE A 59 -10.50 11.22 1.55
C ILE A 59 -9.68 11.68 0.32
N TYR A 60 -8.38 11.35 0.31
CA TYR A 60 -7.44 11.78 -0.72
C TYR A 60 -7.34 10.83 -1.92
N LEU A 61 -7.64 9.54 -1.72
CA LEU A 61 -7.45 8.52 -2.75
C LEU A 61 -8.56 8.59 -3.80
N PRO A 62 -8.24 8.62 -5.11
CA PRO A 62 -9.23 8.43 -6.15
C PRO A 62 -9.85 7.03 -6.06
N PRO A 63 -11.13 6.84 -6.46
CA PRO A 63 -11.81 5.55 -6.40
C PRO A 63 -11.07 4.40 -7.10
N THR A 64 -10.23 4.73 -8.09
CA THR A 64 -9.38 3.78 -8.81
C THR A 64 -8.28 3.15 -7.95
N LEU A 65 -7.81 3.84 -6.89
CA LEU A 65 -6.83 3.32 -5.94
C LEU A 65 -7.49 2.66 -4.72
N GLU A 66 -8.74 3.03 -4.39
CA GLU A 66 -9.48 2.45 -3.27
C GLU A 66 -9.86 0.98 -3.51
N VAL A 67 -10.28 0.62 -4.73
CA VAL A 67 -10.74 -0.73 -5.04
C VAL A 67 -9.64 -1.79 -4.80
N PRO A 68 -8.40 -1.64 -5.30
CA PRO A 68 -7.31 -2.56 -4.96
C PRO A 68 -7.00 -2.64 -3.46
N LEU A 69 -7.12 -1.53 -2.72
CA LEU A 69 -6.91 -1.52 -1.26
C LEU A 69 -8.00 -2.30 -0.52
N ILE A 70 -9.25 -2.15 -0.93
CA ILE A 70 -10.38 -2.91 -0.38
C ILE A 70 -10.16 -4.40 -0.64
N ILE A 71 -9.86 -4.78 -1.89
CA ILE A 71 -9.59 -6.18 -2.27
C ILE A 71 -8.41 -6.74 -1.46
N GLY A 72 -7.31 -5.98 -1.35
CA GLY A 72 -6.15 -6.34 -0.55
C GLY A 72 -6.48 -6.53 0.93
N SER A 73 -7.39 -5.71 1.48
CA SER A 73 -7.86 -5.82 2.87
C SER A 73 -8.66 -7.11 3.09
N PHE A 74 -9.56 -7.46 2.16
CA PHE A 74 -10.25 -8.75 2.19
C PHE A 74 -9.27 -9.92 2.12
N ILE A 75 -8.32 -9.89 1.19
CA ILE A 75 -7.30 -10.94 1.07
C ILE A 75 -6.50 -11.06 2.37
N SER A 76 -6.01 -9.95 2.92
CA SER A 76 -5.26 -9.91 4.19
C SER A 76 -6.06 -10.53 5.33
N TYR A 77 -7.35 -10.22 5.42
CA TYR A 77 -8.24 -10.79 6.42
C TYR A 77 -8.39 -12.32 6.30
N PHE A 78 -8.63 -12.84 5.10
CA PHE A 78 -8.73 -14.28 4.88
C PHE A 78 -7.39 -15.01 5.10
N VAL A 79 -6.29 -14.43 4.61
CA VAL A 79 -4.94 -14.96 4.81
C VAL A 79 -4.59 -14.96 6.30
N GLY A 80 -4.90 -13.90 7.03
CA GLY A 80 -4.69 -13.82 8.48
C GLY A 80 -5.43 -14.92 9.24
N ARG A 81 -6.71 -15.16 8.93
CA ARG A 81 -7.46 -16.29 9.53
C ARG A 81 -6.80 -17.64 9.21
N TYR A 82 -6.36 -17.85 7.97
CA TYR A 82 -5.70 -19.07 7.57
C TYR A 82 -4.36 -19.27 8.28
N LEU A 83 -3.55 -18.22 8.41
CA LEU A 83 -2.27 -18.26 9.10
C LEU A 83 -2.44 -18.62 10.58
N VAL A 84 -3.42 -18.02 11.28
CA VAL A 84 -3.71 -18.35 12.68
C VAL A 84 -4.13 -19.81 12.85
N ALA A 85 -5.01 -20.32 11.97
CA ALA A 85 -5.44 -21.72 12.03
C ALA A 85 -4.25 -22.69 11.81
N ARG A 86 -3.38 -22.37 10.85
CA ARG A 86 -2.17 -23.16 10.55
C ARG A 86 -1.14 -23.08 11.68
N ALA A 87 -0.92 -21.90 12.25
CA ALA A 87 0.03 -21.66 13.32
C ALA A 87 -0.35 -22.44 14.59
N LYS A 88 -1.64 -22.48 14.93
CA LYS A 88 -2.15 -23.30 16.05
C LYS A 88 -1.83 -24.79 15.90
N MET A 89 -1.92 -25.34 14.68
CA MET A 89 -1.60 -26.74 14.44
C MET A 89 -0.11 -27.05 14.45
N ARG A 90 0.74 -26.10 14.03
CA ARG A 90 2.18 -26.34 13.83
C ARG A 90 3.08 -25.90 14.99
N ALA A 91 2.73 -24.82 15.65
CA ALA A 91 3.60 -24.14 16.61
C ALA A 91 3.04 -24.11 18.05
N GLY A 92 1.78 -24.50 18.26
CA GLY A 92 1.18 -24.60 19.59
C GLY A 92 1.27 -23.28 20.36
N GLU A 93 2.02 -23.27 21.46
CA GLU A 93 2.28 -22.09 22.31
C GLU A 93 3.03 -20.97 21.56
N LEU A 94 3.77 -21.28 20.49
CA LEU A 94 4.48 -20.31 19.66
C LEU A 94 3.67 -19.86 18.43
N ALA A 95 2.35 -20.12 18.40
CA ALA A 95 1.50 -19.79 17.25
C ALA A 95 1.52 -18.30 16.90
N ASP A 96 1.50 -17.42 17.89
CA ASP A 96 1.49 -15.97 17.65
C ASP A 96 2.80 -15.50 16.99
N TYR A 97 3.93 -16.12 17.33
CA TYR A 97 5.23 -15.84 16.72
C TYR A 97 5.35 -16.37 15.27
N ASP A 98 4.72 -17.50 14.92
CA ASP A 98 4.65 -17.97 13.51
C ASP A 98 3.84 -17.00 12.63
N VAL A 99 2.75 -16.46 13.18
CA VAL A 99 1.93 -15.45 12.48
C VAL A 99 2.73 -14.16 12.32
N GLU A 100 3.40 -13.70 13.37
CA GLU A 100 4.22 -12.48 13.32
C GLU A 100 5.38 -12.59 12.32
N GLN A 101 6.06 -13.74 12.27
CA GLN A 101 7.08 -14.01 11.24
C GLN A 101 6.51 -13.93 9.82
N SER A 102 5.30 -14.45 9.61
CA SER A 102 4.62 -14.40 8.31
C SER A 102 4.23 -12.97 7.94
N ASN A 103 3.74 -12.19 8.91
CA ASN A 103 3.38 -10.78 8.74
C ASN A 103 4.60 -9.91 8.42
N ARG A 104 5.70 -10.03 9.17
CA ARG A 104 6.94 -9.27 8.91
C ARG A 104 7.46 -9.47 7.49
N ARG A 105 7.42 -10.71 6.98
CA ARG A 105 7.80 -11.01 5.59
C ARG A 105 6.81 -10.44 4.58
N GLY A 106 5.52 -10.50 4.88
CA GLY A 106 4.47 -9.87 4.06
C GLY A 106 4.68 -8.36 3.93
N VAL A 107 4.93 -7.68 5.05
CA VAL A 107 5.22 -6.23 5.10
C VAL A 107 6.50 -5.90 4.33
N LEU A 108 7.59 -6.66 4.52
CA LEU A 108 8.85 -6.43 3.80
C LEU A 108 8.69 -6.58 2.28
N PHE A 109 7.90 -7.56 1.84
CA PHE A 109 7.64 -7.75 0.42
C PHE A 109 6.76 -6.63 -0.14
N ALA A 110 5.70 -6.23 0.58
CA ALA A 110 4.81 -5.15 0.18
C ALA A 110 5.55 -3.80 0.11
N SER A 111 6.38 -3.47 1.10
CA SER A 111 7.18 -2.24 1.08
C SER A 111 8.20 -2.25 -0.06
N GLY A 112 8.81 -3.39 -0.36
CA GLY A 112 9.67 -3.57 -1.54
C GLY A 112 8.93 -3.32 -2.85
N LEU A 113 7.68 -3.78 -2.98
CA LEU A 113 6.85 -3.50 -4.16
C LEU A 113 6.47 -2.00 -4.29
N ILE A 114 6.11 -1.36 -3.17
CA ILE A 114 5.78 0.09 -3.13
C ILE A 114 7.00 0.94 -3.53
N VAL A 115 8.18 0.61 -3.01
CA VAL A 115 9.42 1.31 -3.39
C VAL A 115 9.79 0.99 -4.85
N GLY A 116 9.57 -0.26 -5.30
CA GLY A 116 9.81 -0.69 -6.67
C GLY A 116 8.97 0.09 -7.70
N GLU A 117 7.66 0.27 -7.46
CA GLU A 117 6.82 1.06 -8.38
C GLU A 117 7.29 2.51 -8.47
N SER A 118 7.72 3.08 -7.35
CA SER A 118 8.17 4.46 -7.27
C SER A 118 9.47 4.65 -8.05
N LEU A 119 10.42 3.73 -7.86
CA LEU A 119 11.70 3.74 -8.57
C LEU A 119 11.51 3.59 -10.08
N ILE A 120 10.71 2.62 -10.52
CA ILE A 120 10.40 2.42 -11.95
C ILE A 120 9.68 3.63 -12.52
N GLY A 121 8.74 4.23 -11.78
CA GLY A 121 8.05 5.44 -12.21
C GLY A 121 9.00 6.63 -12.45
N VAL A 122 10.02 6.80 -11.60
CA VAL A 122 11.06 7.83 -11.78
C VAL A 122 11.91 7.53 -13.01
N ILE A 123 12.35 6.27 -13.18
CA ILE A 123 13.13 5.86 -14.37
C ILE A 123 12.35 6.16 -15.65
N ILE A 124 11.07 5.78 -15.70
CA ILE A 124 10.21 6.04 -16.86
C ILE A 124 10.06 7.55 -17.09
N ALA A 125 9.87 8.35 -16.04
CA ALA A 125 9.77 9.80 -16.17
C ALA A 125 11.05 10.42 -16.77
N VAL A 126 12.23 9.97 -16.35
CA VAL A 126 13.51 10.41 -16.93
C VAL A 126 13.60 10.07 -18.42
N ILE A 127 13.20 8.85 -18.81
CA ILE A 127 13.18 8.42 -20.22
C ILE A 127 12.25 9.31 -21.05
N ILE A 128 11.05 9.62 -20.54
CA ILE A 128 10.08 10.49 -21.22
C ILE A 128 10.68 11.89 -21.41
N VAL A 129 11.28 12.48 -20.38
CA VAL A 129 11.88 13.82 -20.47
C VAL A 129 13.03 13.85 -21.49
N LEU A 130 13.89 12.84 -21.51
CA LEU A 130 14.98 12.74 -22.49
C LEU A 130 14.44 12.57 -23.92
N SER A 131 13.39 11.78 -24.11
CA SER A 131 12.73 11.64 -25.42
C SER A 131 12.17 12.97 -25.91
N VAL A 132 11.35 13.64 -25.10
CA VAL A 132 10.70 14.90 -25.47
C VAL A 132 11.74 16.00 -25.75
N THR A 133 12.79 16.10 -24.94
CA THR A 133 13.85 17.11 -25.13
C THR A 133 14.73 16.87 -26.36
N THR A 134 14.80 15.63 -26.87
CA THR A 134 15.55 15.29 -28.09
C THR A 134 14.67 15.31 -29.35
N GLY A 135 13.42 15.77 -29.24
CA GLY A 135 12.46 15.86 -30.34
C GLY A 135 11.64 14.58 -30.58
N GLY A 136 11.68 13.63 -29.64
CA GLY A 136 10.82 12.44 -29.62
C GLY A 136 9.42 12.71 -29.05
N GLY A 137 8.61 11.65 -29.00
CA GLY A 137 7.24 11.70 -28.48
C GLY A 137 7.14 11.47 -26.96
N GLU A 138 5.94 11.68 -26.42
CA GLU A 138 5.60 11.47 -25.00
C GLU A 138 5.53 9.99 -24.61
N ALA A 139 5.46 9.08 -25.59
CA ALA A 139 5.40 7.64 -25.40
C ALA A 139 6.64 6.91 -26.00
N PRO A 140 7.86 7.15 -25.50
CA PRO A 140 9.08 6.59 -26.08
C PRO A 140 9.21 5.07 -25.95
N LEU A 141 8.42 4.44 -25.07
CA LEU A 141 8.44 3.00 -24.79
C LEU A 141 7.24 2.26 -25.41
N GLU A 142 6.43 2.93 -26.23
CA GLU A 142 5.32 2.31 -26.94
C GLU A 142 5.88 1.40 -28.05
N LEU A 143 5.66 0.10 -27.91
CA LEU A 143 6.15 -0.94 -28.83
C LEU A 143 5.04 -1.53 -29.72
N VAL A 144 3.78 -1.32 -29.33
CA VAL A 144 2.59 -1.90 -29.94
C VAL A 144 1.54 -0.81 -30.11
N GLY A 145 0.85 -0.81 -31.25
CA GLY A 145 -0.12 0.22 -31.60
C GLY A 145 -1.43 0.17 -30.80
N PRO A 146 -2.34 1.14 -31.04
CA PRO A 146 -3.58 1.31 -30.28
C PRO A 146 -4.50 0.07 -30.30
N GLU A 147 -4.45 -0.75 -31.36
CA GLU A 147 -5.20 -2.01 -31.44
C GLU A 147 -4.86 -3.01 -30.32
N PHE A 148 -3.73 -2.86 -29.63
CA PHE A 148 -3.32 -3.76 -28.55
C PHE A 148 -3.90 -3.37 -27.17
N GLU A 149 -4.59 -2.22 -27.04
CA GLU A 149 -5.07 -1.70 -25.76
C GLU A 149 -5.90 -2.72 -24.97
N SER A 150 -6.86 -3.38 -25.62
CA SER A 150 -7.71 -4.39 -24.97
C SER A 150 -6.88 -5.59 -24.46
N THR A 151 -5.91 -6.04 -25.26
CA THR A 151 -5.03 -7.15 -24.86
C THR A 151 -4.13 -6.74 -23.70
N ALA A 152 -3.60 -5.51 -23.71
CA ALA A 152 -2.79 -4.95 -22.63
C ALA A 152 -3.57 -4.87 -21.31
N GLN A 153 -4.86 -4.49 -21.34
CA GLN A 153 -5.71 -4.46 -20.15
C GLN A 153 -5.87 -5.85 -19.52
N TRP A 154 -6.17 -6.87 -20.33
CA TRP A 154 -6.29 -8.25 -19.85
C TRP A 154 -4.97 -8.80 -19.33
N LEU A 155 -3.86 -8.50 -20.01
CA LEU A 155 -2.53 -8.95 -19.61
C LEU A 155 -2.08 -8.27 -18.31
N GLY A 156 -2.39 -6.98 -18.15
CA GLY A 156 -2.17 -6.24 -16.90
C GLY A 156 -2.98 -6.81 -15.74
N LEU A 157 -4.26 -7.15 -15.97
CA LEU A 157 -5.09 -7.82 -14.97
C LEU A 157 -4.53 -9.19 -14.57
N LEU A 158 -4.10 -9.99 -15.54
CA LEU A 158 -3.46 -11.29 -15.28
C LEU A 158 -2.17 -11.14 -14.49
N ALA A 159 -1.32 -10.18 -14.85
CA ALA A 159 -0.08 -9.88 -14.13
C ALA A 159 -0.38 -9.45 -12.68
N PHE A 160 -1.41 -8.62 -12.47
CA PHE A 160 -1.83 -8.19 -11.14
C PHE A 160 -2.32 -9.37 -10.28
N ILE A 161 -3.18 -10.23 -10.84
CA ILE A 161 -3.66 -11.44 -10.15
C ILE A 161 -2.48 -12.37 -9.83
N PHE A 162 -1.57 -12.56 -10.78
CA PHE A 162 -0.38 -13.39 -10.58
C PHE A 162 0.53 -12.85 -9.46
N ALA A 163 0.79 -11.54 -9.43
CA ALA A 163 1.56 -10.91 -8.38
C ALA A 163 0.89 -11.04 -7.00
N GLY A 164 -0.44 -10.86 -6.95
CA GLY A 164 -1.24 -11.05 -5.73
C GLY A 164 -1.18 -12.49 -5.22
N LEU A 165 -1.38 -13.48 -6.09
CA LEU A 165 -1.26 -14.90 -5.76
C LEU A 165 0.15 -15.28 -5.32
N TYR A 166 1.18 -14.72 -5.99
CA TYR A 166 2.58 -14.93 -5.62
C TYR A 166 2.86 -14.41 -4.20
N LEU A 167 2.37 -13.23 -3.85
CA LEU A 167 2.49 -12.65 -2.51
C LEU A 167 1.82 -13.56 -1.48
N VAL A 168 0.55 -13.92 -1.70
CA VAL A 168 -0.21 -14.80 -0.79
C VAL A 168 0.52 -16.12 -0.60
N ARG A 169 0.96 -16.74 -1.71
CA ARG A 169 1.73 -17.99 -1.66
C ARG A 169 3.01 -17.82 -0.87
N ARG A 170 3.77 -16.74 -1.07
CA ARG A 170 5.05 -16.49 -0.39
C ARG A 170 4.89 -16.29 1.11
N VAL A 171 3.82 -15.60 1.53
CA VAL A 171 3.47 -15.44 2.95
C VAL A 171 3.02 -16.78 3.55
N VAL A 172 2.19 -17.53 2.84
CA VAL A 172 1.60 -18.81 3.32
C VAL A 172 2.57 -20.00 3.25
N THR A 173 3.59 -19.99 2.40
CA THR A 173 4.56 -21.12 2.30
C THR A 173 5.81 -20.93 3.17
N HIS A 174 5.83 -19.91 4.03
CA HIS A 174 6.90 -19.73 5.00
C HIS A 174 7.08 -20.99 5.88
N LYS A 175 8.33 -21.44 6.00
CA LYS A 175 8.74 -22.48 6.95
C LYS A 175 8.99 -21.87 8.33
N PHE A 176 8.09 -22.15 9.28
CA PHE A 176 8.25 -21.81 10.70
C PHE A 176 9.69 -22.02 11.17
N ASN A 177 10.30 -20.96 11.69
CA ASN A 177 11.63 -21.00 12.26
C ASN A 177 11.51 -20.86 13.79
N LYS A 178 11.76 -21.96 14.50
CA LYS A 178 11.62 -22.02 15.95
C LYS A 178 12.67 -21.17 16.68
N GLU A 179 13.88 -21.07 16.16
CA GLU A 179 14.94 -20.25 16.75
C GLU A 179 14.59 -18.76 16.69
N GLU A 180 14.10 -18.31 15.53
CA GLU A 180 13.63 -16.93 15.33
C GLU A 180 12.41 -16.62 16.21
N ALA A 181 11.50 -17.59 16.43
CA ALA A 181 10.37 -17.41 17.33
C ALA A 181 10.78 -17.29 18.81
N LEU A 182 11.79 -18.06 19.22
CA LEU A 182 12.34 -17.98 20.57
C LEU A 182 13.12 -16.68 20.80
N ALA A 183 13.86 -16.20 19.78
CA ALA A 183 14.51 -14.90 19.84
C ALA A 183 13.49 -13.76 19.97
N MET A 184 12.40 -13.78 19.20
CA MET A 184 11.31 -12.80 19.32
C MET A 184 10.65 -12.83 20.70
N LYS A 185 10.47 -14.02 21.29
CA LYS A 185 9.96 -14.15 22.66
C LYS A 185 10.92 -13.53 23.69
N ALA A 186 12.22 -13.80 23.56
CA ALA A 186 13.24 -13.26 24.45
C ALA A 186 13.35 -11.73 24.36
N GLU A 187 13.21 -11.14 23.17
CA GLU A 187 13.16 -9.67 22.99
C GLU A 187 11.91 -9.03 23.63
N GLN A 188 10.78 -9.74 23.68
CA GLN A 188 9.55 -9.23 24.30
C GLN A 188 9.53 -9.37 25.83
N GLU A 189 10.35 -10.26 26.38
CA GLU A 189 10.51 -10.46 27.83
C GLU A 189 11.58 -9.55 28.46
N GLN A 190 12.33 -8.78 27.65
CA GLN A 190 13.30 -7.75 28.07
C GLN A 190 12.68 -6.36 28.10
#